data_AF-A0A7W6ESN5-F1
#
_entry.id   AF-A0A7W6ESN5-F1
#
_cell.length_a   1.000
_cell.length_b   1.000
_cell.length_c   1.000
_cell.angle_alpha   90.00
_cell.angle_beta   90.00
_cell.angle_gamma   90.00
#
_symmetry.space_group_name_H-M   'P 1'
#
loop_
_entity.id
_entity.type
_entity.pdbx_description
1 polymer ?
#
loop_
_entity_poly.entity_id
_entity_poly.type
_entity_poly.pdbx_seq_one_letter_code
_entity_poly.pdbx_strand_id
1 'polypeptide(L)'
;MPKNTQKKALNFFEKQEFNKALPLFEEVAANDNRAENWFNVATCAVMARQLPQGQEALAKATTLADKESNPDGLSVGMMHFYFMCALRDSGFVEEGMKELEGFREGYSSLKITDDMFLSIRGLPSLQQFLAMGVGLLKMQTKVLPQEWLAQFGTTLDAEGQAEIAAFVKEQF
;
A
#
# COMPACT_ATOMS: atom_id res chain seq x y z
N MET A 1 -15.09 -16.43 -20.72
CA MET A 1 -14.36 -15.31 -21.36
C MET A 1 -13.43 -14.52 -20.41
N PRO A 2 -13.74 -14.24 -19.12
CA PRO A 2 -12.92 -13.31 -18.30
C PRO A 2 -11.47 -13.77 -18.03
N LYS A 3 -11.20 -15.08 -17.96
CA LYS A 3 -9.84 -15.61 -17.72
C LYS A 3 -8.80 -15.20 -18.78
N ASN A 4 -9.21 -15.04 -20.04
CA ASN A 4 -8.31 -14.61 -21.10
C ASN A 4 -8.01 -13.11 -21.03
N THR A 5 -9.01 -12.29 -20.69
CA THR A 5 -8.85 -10.84 -20.48
C THR A 5 -7.91 -10.57 -19.31
N GLN A 6 -8.11 -11.24 -18.16
CA GLN A 6 -7.26 -11.09 -16.99
C GLN A 6 -5.79 -11.46 -17.28
N LYS A 7 -5.54 -12.60 -17.94
CA LYS A 7 -4.17 -13.00 -18.31
C LYS A 7 -3.51 -11.98 -19.24
N LYS A 8 -4.27 -11.39 -20.16
CA LYS A 8 -3.78 -10.35 -21.07
C LYS A 8 -3.47 -9.05 -20.33
N ALA A 9 -4.32 -8.64 -19.39
CA ALA A 9 -4.11 -7.48 -18.53
C ALA A 9 -2.80 -7.63 -17.73
N LEU A 10 -2.61 -8.79 -17.08
CA LEU A 10 -1.38 -9.12 -16.35
C LEU A 10 -0.15 -9.08 -17.26
N ASN A 11 -0.24 -9.63 -18.48
CA ASN A 11 0.90 -9.58 -19.41
C ASN A 11 1.33 -8.16 -19.79
N PHE A 12 0.37 -7.25 -20.01
CA PHE A 12 0.70 -5.85 -20.25
C PHE A 12 1.25 -5.17 -18.99
N PHE A 13 0.69 -5.48 -17.83
CA PHE A 13 1.15 -4.94 -16.55
C PHE A 13 2.61 -5.34 -16.26
N GLU A 14 2.96 -6.62 -16.44
CA GLU A 14 4.33 -7.13 -16.28
C GLU A 14 5.34 -6.44 -17.22
N LYS A 15 4.89 -6.04 -18.41
CA LYS A 15 5.69 -5.27 -19.38
C LYS A 15 5.70 -3.76 -19.13
N GLN A 16 5.10 -3.31 -18.03
CA GLN A 16 4.93 -1.90 -17.69
C GLN A 16 4.10 -1.11 -18.73
N GLU A 17 3.30 -1.80 -19.53
CA GLU A 17 2.38 -1.21 -20.50
C GLU A 17 1.05 -0.84 -19.81
N PHE A 18 1.12 -0.07 -18.72
CA PHE A 18 0.00 0.18 -17.82
C PHE A 18 -1.24 0.79 -18.50
N ASN A 19 -1.04 1.70 -19.45
CA ASN A 19 -2.13 2.28 -20.24
C ASN A 19 -2.89 1.26 -21.09
N LYS A 20 -2.27 0.12 -21.44
CA LYS A 20 -2.94 -0.99 -22.14
C LYS A 20 -3.54 -2.01 -21.18
N ALA A 21 -2.92 -2.20 -20.01
CA ALA A 21 -3.40 -3.11 -18.99
C ALA A 21 -4.68 -2.60 -18.31
N LEU A 22 -4.73 -1.30 -18.00
CA LEU A 22 -5.80 -0.66 -17.24
C LEU A 22 -7.21 -0.94 -17.79
N PRO A 23 -7.55 -0.66 -19.07
CA PRO A 23 -8.90 -0.92 -19.57
C PRO A 23 -9.29 -2.40 -19.52
N LEU A 24 -8.32 -3.32 -19.56
CA LEU A 24 -8.58 -4.75 -19.42
C LEU A 24 -8.85 -5.14 -17.97
N PHE A 25 -8.15 -4.53 -17.00
CA PHE A 25 -8.48 -4.72 -15.59
C PHE A 25 -9.85 -4.14 -15.24
N GLU A 26 -10.22 -2.99 -15.81
CA GLU A 26 -11.56 -2.42 -15.65
C GLU A 26 -12.64 -3.35 -16.21
N GLU A 27 -12.43 -3.92 -17.40
CA GLU A 27 -13.33 -4.93 -17.97
C GLU A 27 -13.46 -6.15 -17.05
N VAL A 28 -12.35 -6.62 -16.47
CA VAL A 28 -12.38 -7.75 -15.52
C VAL A 28 -13.18 -7.38 -14.26
N ALA A 29 -12.91 -6.22 -13.64
CA ALA A 29 -13.57 -5.78 -12.43
C ALA A 29 -15.07 -5.49 -12.64
N ALA A 30 -15.46 -4.99 -13.81
CA ALA A 30 -16.85 -4.76 -14.18
C ALA A 30 -17.63 -6.08 -14.36
N ASN A 31 -16.96 -7.13 -14.89
CA ASN A 31 -17.58 -8.44 -15.10
C ASN A 31 -17.54 -9.34 -13.85
N ASP A 32 -16.56 -9.15 -12.98
CA ASP A 32 -16.38 -9.89 -11.73
C ASP A 32 -16.05 -8.91 -10.60
N ASN A 33 -17.09 -8.42 -9.94
CA ASN A 33 -17.05 -7.34 -8.95
C ASN A 33 -16.51 -7.82 -7.60
N ARG A 34 -15.21 -8.17 -7.57
CA ARG A 34 -14.48 -8.63 -6.40
C ARG A 34 -13.40 -7.65 -5.97
N ALA A 35 -13.08 -7.65 -4.67
CA ALA A 35 -12.09 -6.75 -4.09
C ALA A 35 -10.73 -6.83 -4.81
N GLU A 36 -10.24 -8.03 -5.10
CA GLU A 36 -8.96 -8.26 -5.81
C GLU A 36 -8.93 -7.65 -7.22
N ASN A 37 -10.05 -7.67 -7.94
CA ASN A 37 -10.13 -7.16 -9.30
C ASN A 37 -10.10 -5.63 -9.31
N TRP A 38 -10.85 -4.99 -8.40
CA TRP A 38 -10.76 -3.55 -8.20
C TRP A 38 -9.41 -3.10 -7.67
N PHE A 39 -8.74 -3.92 -6.85
CA PHE A 39 -7.40 -3.62 -6.38
C PHE A 39 -6.35 -3.63 -7.52
N ASN A 40 -6.51 -4.54 -8.49
CA ASN A 40 -5.70 -4.52 -9.72
C ASN A 40 -5.95 -3.24 -10.55
N VAL A 41 -7.19 -2.77 -10.63
CA VAL A 41 -7.51 -1.47 -11.26
C VAL A 41 -6.82 -0.33 -10.51
N ALA A 42 -6.92 -0.32 -9.17
CA ALA A 42 -6.37 0.74 -8.34
C ALA A 42 -4.86 0.93 -8.55
N THR A 43 -4.10 -0.15 -8.41
CA THR A 43 -2.65 -0.12 -8.58
C THR A 43 -2.24 0.14 -10.04
N CYS A 44 -2.90 -0.48 -11.02
CA CYS A 44 -2.61 -0.24 -12.43
C CYS A 44 -2.93 1.21 -12.86
N ALA A 45 -3.99 1.82 -12.35
CA ALA A 45 -4.35 3.20 -12.65
C ALA A 45 -3.30 4.18 -12.13
N VAL A 46 -2.81 3.98 -10.89
CA VAL A 46 -1.69 4.77 -10.35
C VAL A 46 -0.44 4.62 -11.22
N MET A 47 -0.06 3.39 -11.58
CA MET A 47 1.09 3.14 -12.46
C MET A 47 0.90 3.73 -13.87
N ALA A 48 -0.34 3.84 -14.35
CA ALA A 48 -0.72 4.53 -15.58
C ALA A 48 -0.82 6.06 -15.43
N ARG A 49 -0.46 6.64 -14.27
CA ARG A 49 -0.55 8.06 -13.93
C ARG A 49 -1.98 8.62 -13.86
N GLN A 50 -2.96 7.75 -13.63
CA GLN A 50 -4.39 8.07 -13.50
C GLN A 50 -4.81 8.01 -12.01
N LEU A 51 -4.21 8.88 -11.19
CA LEU A 51 -4.36 8.87 -9.74
C LEU A 51 -5.82 8.92 -9.25
N PRO A 52 -6.70 9.84 -9.75
CA PRO A 52 -8.09 9.90 -9.26
C PRO A 52 -8.86 8.58 -9.44
N GLN A 53 -8.66 7.92 -10.58
CA GLN A 53 -9.26 6.62 -10.88
C GLN A 53 -8.68 5.53 -9.99
N GLY A 54 -7.38 5.58 -9.72
CA GLY A 54 -6.72 4.67 -8.77
C GLY A 54 -7.31 4.77 -7.37
N GLN A 55 -7.56 5.99 -6.88
CA GLN A 55 -8.18 6.24 -5.57
C GLN A 55 -9.64 5.77 -5.53
N GLU A 56 -10.42 6.02 -6.58
CA GLU A 56 -11.80 5.54 -6.66
C GLU A 56 -11.85 4.00 -6.66
N ALA A 57 -10.97 3.36 -7.42
CA ALA A 57 -10.87 1.90 -7.46
C ALA A 57 -10.40 1.30 -6.13
N LEU A 58 -9.46 1.95 -5.42
CA LEU A 58 -9.05 1.53 -4.08
C LEU A 58 -10.22 1.58 -3.11
N ALA A 59 -10.99 2.66 -3.11
CA ALA A 59 -12.16 2.80 -2.23
C ALA A 59 -13.21 1.71 -2.49
N LYS A 60 -13.41 1.32 -3.76
CA LYS A 60 -14.26 0.17 -4.12
C LYS A 60 -13.67 -1.14 -3.62
N ALA A 61 -12.37 -1.36 -3.84
CA ALA A 61 -11.68 -2.58 -3.44
C ALA A 61 -11.75 -2.80 -1.92
N THR A 62 -11.48 -1.79 -1.11
CA THR A 62 -11.51 -1.90 0.35
C THR A 62 -12.93 -2.07 0.89
N THR A 63 -13.90 -1.34 0.33
CA THR A 63 -15.33 -1.54 0.66
C THR A 63 -15.82 -2.96 0.37
N LEU A 64 -15.31 -3.57 -0.70
CA LEU A 64 -15.63 -4.96 -1.04
C LEU A 64 -14.88 -5.94 -0.12
N ALA A 65 -13.59 -5.71 0.17
CA ALA A 65 -12.80 -6.55 1.05
C ALA A 65 -13.41 -6.66 2.45
N ASP A 66 -13.96 -5.58 3.00
CA ASP A 66 -14.64 -5.60 4.30
C ASP A 66 -15.93 -6.44 4.30
N LYS A 67 -16.55 -6.63 3.13
CA LYS A 67 -17.78 -7.41 2.96
C LYS A 67 -17.52 -8.85 2.54
N GLU A 68 -16.46 -9.06 1.78
CA GLU A 68 -15.99 -10.36 1.34
C GLU A 68 -15.29 -11.02 2.52
N SER A 69 -15.95 -11.95 3.21
CA SER A 69 -15.31 -12.81 4.23
C SER A 69 -14.35 -13.83 3.59
N ASN A 70 -13.43 -13.37 2.73
CA ASN A 70 -12.45 -14.17 2.02
C ASN A 70 -11.12 -14.16 2.80
N PRO A 71 -10.81 -15.20 3.60
CA PRO A 71 -9.60 -15.24 4.41
C PRO A 71 -8.32 -15.31 3.57
N ASP A 72 -8.41 -15.72 2.30
CA ASP A 72 -7.27 -15.81 1.38
C ASP A 72 -7.04 -14.48 0.62
N GLY A 73 -7.93 -13.50 0.78
CA GLY A 73 -7.82 -12.18 0.17
C GLY A 73 -6.84 -11.26 0.91
N LEU A 74 -6.41 -10.19 0.24
CA LEU A 74 -5.65 -9.13 0.92
C LEU A 74 -6.54 -8.42 1.95
N SER A 75 -6.00 -8.18 3.13
CA SER A 75 -6.61 -7.27 4.10
C SER A 75 -6.61 -5.83 3.56
N VAL A 76 -7.52 -5.00 4.07
CA VAL A 76 -7.56 -3.56 3.76
C VAL A 76 -6.22 -2.89 4.08
N GLY A 77 -5.59 -3.23 5.21
CA GLY A 77 -4.26 -2.72 5.55
C GLY A 77 -3.20 -3.06 4.50
N MET A 78 -3.17 -4.30 3.99
CA MET A 78 -2.23 -4.67 2.94
C MET A 78 -2.56 -4.02 1.58
N MET A 79 -3.84 -3.79 1.27
CA MET A 79 -4.24 -3.04 0.07
C MET A 79 -3.68 -1.62 0.10
N HIS A 80 -3.86 -0.89 1.20
CA HIS A 80 -3.30 0.46 1.37
C HIS A 80 -1.77 0.45 1.30
N PHE A 81 -1.11 -0.54 1.90
CA PHE A 81 0.34 -0.67 1.84
C PHE A 81 0.85 -0.83 0.40
N TYR A 82 0.27 -1.75 -0.37
CA TYR A 82 0.67 -1.96 -1.76
C TYR A 82 0.26 -0.80 -2.69
N PHE A 83 -0.85 -0.12 -2.40
CA PHE A 83 -1.22 1.10 -3.11
C PHE A 83 -0.20 2.22 -2.87
N MET A 84 0.25 2.40 -1.62
CA MET A 84 1.31 3.32 -1.25
C MET A 84 2.64 3.01 -1.95
N CYS A 85 2.99 1.72 -2.11
CA CYS A 85 4.12 1.33 -2.96
C CYS A 85 3.95 1.82 -4.41
N ALA A 86 2.77 1.64 -5.02
CA ALA A 86 2.49 2.10 -6.38
C ALA A 86 2.57 3.63 -6.49
N LEU A 87 2.10 4.37 -5.49
CA LEU A 87 2.20 5.83 -5.41
C LEU A 87 3.67 6.27 -5.40
N ARG A 88 4.51 5.67 -4.55
CA ARG A 88 5.95 5.92 -4.50
C ARG A 88 6.61 5.68 -5.85
N ASP A 89 6.39 4.49 -6.42
CA ASP A 89 7.06 4.06 -7.64
C ASP A 89 6.63 4.88 -8.86
N SER A 90 5.42 5.43 -8.82
CA SER A 90 4.91 6.37 -9.82
C SER A 90 5.30 7.81 -9.55
N GLY A 91 5.88 8.15 -8.39
CA GLY A 91 6.25 9.50 -8.01
C GLY A 91 5.09 10.39 -7.55
N PHE A 92 3.96 9.82 -7.13
CA PHE A 92 2.88 10.53 -6.44
C PHE A 92 3.23 10.70 -4.96
N VAL A 93 4.25 11.53 -4.69
CA VAL A 93 4.87 11.66 -3.38
C VAL A 93 3.90 12.22 -2.34
N GLU A 94 3.06 13.21 -2.71
CA GLU A 94 2.13 13.81 -1.75
C GLU A 94 1.09 12.80 -1.26
N GLU A 95 0.50 12.03 -2.17
CA GLU A 95 -0.47 11.00 -1.84
C GLU A 95 0.18 9.84 -1.10
N GLY A 96 1.39 9.43 -1.50
CA GLY A 96 2.16 8.42 -0.77
C GLY A 96 2.42 8.84 0.67
N MET A 97 2.73 10.12 0.91
CA MET A 97 2.89 10.67 2.26
C MET A 97 1.58 10.66 3.07
N LYS A 98 0.42 10.85 2.45
CA LYS A 98 -0.88 10.75 3.14
C LYS A 98 -1.14 9.33 3.65
N GLU A 99 -0.86 8.32 2.81
CA GLU A 99 -0.92 6.92 3.22
C GLU A 99 0.09 6.63 4.35
N LEU A 100 1.32 7.12 4.22
CA LEU A 100 2.38 6.93 5.21
C LEU A 100 1.98 7.47 6.59
N GLU A 101 1.43 8.68 6.67
CA GLU A 101 0.94 9.24 7.94
C GLU A 101 -0.26 8.47 8.49
N GLY A 102 -1.17 8.00 7.62
CA GLY A 102 -2.29 7.15 8.05
C GLY A 102 -1.82 5.86 8.73
N PHE A 103 -0.81 5.19 8.17
CA PHE A 103 -0.18 4.04 8.82
C PHE A 103 0.52 4.43 10.13
N ARG A 104 1.26 5.54 10.15
CA ARG A 104 1.94 6.04 11.36
C ARG A 104 0.95 6.22 12.51
N GLU A 105 -0.19 6.83 12.25
CA GLU A 105 -1.28 6.99 13.22
C GLU A 105 -1.85 5.63 13.65
N GLY A 106 -2.07 4.73 12.69
CA GLY A 106 -2.50 3.36 12.92
C GLY A 106 -1.60 2.60 13.90
N TYR A 107 -0.30 2.47 13.60
CA TYR A 107 0.67 1.82 14.48
C TYR A 107 0.75 2.49 15.86
N SER A 108 0.74 3.83 15.90
CA SER A 108 0.78 4.61 17.16
C SER A 108 -0.41 4.29 18.08
N SER A 109 -1.56 3.91 17.51
CA SER A 109 -2.78 3.56 18.24
C SER A 109 -2.79 2.12 18.77
N LEU A 110 -2.05 1.20 18.14
CA LEU A 110 -2.10 -0.24 18.47
C LEU A 110 -1.38 -0.60 19.77
N LYS A 111 -0.33 0.16 20.12
CA LYS A 111 0.53 -0.06 21.31
C LYS A 111 1.18 -1.45 21.40
N ILE A 112 1.06 -2.27 20.36
CA ILE A 112 1.70 -3.58 20.19
C ILE A 112 2.17 -3.62 18.73
N THR A 113 3.48 -3.73 18.50
CA THR A 113 4.05 -3.79 17.14
C THR A 113 4.73 -5.13 16.80
N ASP A 114 4.54 -6.16 17.61
CA ASP A 114 4.96 -7.53 17.29
C ASP A 114 4.41 -8.01 15.93
N ASP A 115 5.25 -8.68 15.14
CA ASP A 115 4.93 -9.11 13.78
C ASP A 115 3.70 -10.01 13.68
N MET A 116 3.54 -10.94 14.63
CA MET A 116 2.38 -11.83 14.64
C MET A 116 1.10 -11.04 14.95
N PHE A 117 1.16 -10.11 15.90
CA PHE A 117 0.04 -9.22 16.21
C PHE A 117 -0.37 -8.37 15.00
N LEU A 118 0.60 -7.76 14.31
CA LEU A 118 0.36 -6.96 13.10
C LEU A 118 -0.22 -7.81 11.97
N SER A 119 0.33 -9.01 11.76
CA SER A 119 -0.16 -9.94 10.74
C SER A 119 -1.61 -10.35 10.99
N ILE A 120 -2.00 -10.65 12.23
CA ILE A 120 -3.39 -11.01 12.59
C ILE A 120 -4.34 -9.83 12.33
N ARG A 121 -3.86 -8.59 12.48
CA ARG A 121 -4.63 -7.37 12.14
C ARG A 121 -4.59 -7.01 10.66
N GLY A 122 -3.92 -7.81 9.84
CA GLY A 122 -3.81 -7.58 8.41
C GLY A 122 -3.00 -6.33 8.06
N LEU A 123 -1.97 -6.02 8.86
CA LEU A 123 -1.05 -4.93 8.62
C LEU A 123 0.31 -5.46 8.15
N PRO A 124 1.08 -4.68 7.37
CA PRO A 124 2.47 -5.02 7.09
C PRO A 124 3.28 -5.08 8.39
N SER A 125 4.40 -5.79 8.40
CA SER A 125 5.33 -5.70 9.52
C SER A 125 5.87 -4.27 9.65
N LEU A 126 6.31 -3.90 10.84
CA LEU A 126 6.89 -2.57 11.06
C LEU A 126 8.11 -2.37 10.15
N GLN A 127 8.96 -3.39 9.99
CA GLN A 127 10.11 -3.35 9.08
C GLN A 127 9.72 -3.09 7.62
N GLN A 128 8.70 -3.79 7.11
CA GLN A 128 8.20 -3.60 5.74
C GLN A 128 7.67 -2.18 5.55
N PHE A 129 6.91 -1.69 6.52
CA PHE A 129 6.41 -0.33 6.54
C PHE A 129 7.54 0.71 6.53
N LEU A 130 8.53 0.57 7.40
CA LEU A 130 9.67 1.49 7.50
C LEU A 130 10.53 1.50 6.23
N ALA A 131 10.83 0.33 5.67
CA ALA A 131 11.62 0.19 4.45
C ALA A 131 10.96 0.92 3.27
N MET A 132 9.64 0.75 3.12
CA MET A 132 8.87 1.47 2.11
C MET A 132 8.84 2.98 2.43
N GLY A 133 8.56 3.35 3.69
CA GLY A 133 8.24 4.71 4.12
C GLY A 133 9.44 5.64 4.01
N VAL A 134 10.64 5.14 4.33
CA VAL A 134 11.88 5.90 4.11
C VAL A 134 12.14 6.19 2.64
N GLY A 135 11.72 5.30 1.72
CA GLY A 135 11.75 5.58 0.29
C GLY A 135 10.95 6.84 -0.05
N LEU A 136 9.72 6.95 0.44
CA LEU A 136 8.87 8.14 0.26
C LEU A 136 9.44 9.38 0.96
N LEU A 137 9.90 9.24 2.21
CA LEU A 137 10.50 10.35 2.96
C LEU A 137 11.73 10.91 2.24
N LYS A 138 12.55 10.08 1.58
CA LYS A 138 13.70 10.53 0.79
C LYS A 138 13.32 11.27 -0.50
N MET A 139 12.09 11.11 -1.00
CA MET A 139 11.60 11.78 -2.21
C MET A 139 10.99 13.16 -1.95
N GLN A 140 10.59 13.46 -0.72
CA GLN A 140 10.11 14.78 -0.30
C GLN A 140 11.19 15.59 0.41
N THR A 141 11.00 16.92 0.53
CA THR A 141 12.02 17.84 1.09
C THR A 141 11.54 18.60 2.33
N LYS A 142 10.36 18.28 2.86
CA LYS A 142 9.70 19.02 3.95
C LYS A 142 10.17 18.56 5.33
N VAL A 143 10.47 17.26 5.50
CA VAL A 143 10.85 16.64 6.78
C VAL A 143 12.07 15.76 6.58
N LEU A 144 13.03 15.78 7.51
CA LEU A 144 14.15 14.85 7.44
C LEU A 144 13.68 13.43 7.83
N PRO A 145 14.08 12.37 7.09
CA PRO A 145 13.68 11.00 7.42
C PRO A 145 14.00 10.61 8.87
N GLN A 146 15.17 11.01 9.39
CA GLN A 146 15.58 10.70 10.76
C GLN A 146 14.69 11.39 11.81
N GLU A 147 14.29 12.64 11.56
CA GLU A 147 13.39 13.38 12.46
C GLU A 147 12.00 12.74 12.50
N TRP A 148 11.50 12.35 11.32
CA TRP A 148 10.22 11.65 11.22
C TRP A 148 10.25 10.33 11.98
N LEU A 149 11.28 9.51 11.77
CA LEU A 149 11.46 8.22 12.44
C LEU A 149 11.59 8.37 13.95
N ALA A 150 12.36 9.36 14.42
CA ALA A 150 12.53 9.62 15.84
C ALA A 150 11.19 9.98 16.50
N GLN A 151 10.40 10.86 15.88
CA GLN A 151 9.08 11.22 16.39
C GLN A 151 8.11 10.03 16.37
N PHE A 152 8.14 9.21 15.31
CA PHE A 152 7.32 8.01 15.23
C PHE A 152 7.70 7.00 16.31
N GLY A 153 8.98 6.79 16.58
CA GLY A 153 9.43 5.88 17.64
C GLY A 153 8.84 6.21 19.01
N THR A 154 8.71 7.49 19.36
CA THR A 154 8.15 7.88 20.68
C THR A 154 6.69 7.49 20.89
N THR A 155 5.95 7.13 19.85
CA THR A 155 4.53 6.77 19.97
C THR A 155 4.30 5.25 20.06
N LEU A 156 5.33 4.45 19.76
CA LEU A 156 5.29 2.99 19.76
C LEU A 156 5.63 2.40 21.13
N ASP A 157 5.42 1.10 21.25
CA ASP A 157 5.86 0.30 22.40
C ASP A 157 7.40 0.12 22.41
N ALA A 158 7.90 -0.62 23.40
CA ALA A 158 9.34 -0.83 23.56
C ALA A 158 9.95 -1.62 22.39
N GLU A 159 9.20 -2.54 21.79
CA GLU A 159 9.64 -3.35 20.66
C GLU A 159 9.74 -2.50 19.39
N GLY A 160 8.70 -1.74 19.05
CA GLY A 160 8.72 -0.84 17.91
C GLY A 160 9.75 0.28 18.04
N GLN A 161 10.01 0.77 19.26
CA GLN A 161 11.12 1.70 19.53
C GLN A 161 12.49 1.07 19.22
N ALA A 162 12.70 -0.18 19.65
CA ALA A 162 13.93 -0.90 19.38
C ALA A 162 14.11 -1.18 17.89
N GLU A 163 13.04 -1.53 17.19
CA GLU A 163 13.05 -1.78 15.75
C GLU A 163 13.36 -0.52 14.94
N ILE A 164 12.74 0.62 15.26
CA ILE A 164 13.08 1.90 14.63
C ILE A 164 14.54 2.26 14.90
N ALA A 165 15.04 2.06 16.12
CA ALA A 165 16.44 2.34 16.44
C ALA A 165 17.41 1.44 15.68
N ALA A 166 17.07 0.17 15.46
CA ALA A 166 17.85 -0.75 14.62
C ALA A 166 17.81 -0.30 13.16
N PHE A 167 16.62 -0.02 12.63
CA PHE A 167 16.40 0.41 11.25
C PHE A 167 17.16 1.70 10.92
N VAL A 168 17.16 2.70 11.82
CA VAL A 168 17.91 3.94 11.63
C VAL A 168 19.41 3.68 11.50
N LYS A 169 19.99 2.78 12.31
CA LYS A 169 21.42 2.43 12.25
C LYS A 169 21.81 1.70 10.96
N GLU A 170 20.89 0.97 10.35
CA GLU A 170 21.14 0.24 9.11
C GLU A 170 21.04 1.14 7.87
N GLN A 171 20.21 2.18 7.93
CA GLN A 171 19.85 3.00 6.78
C GLN A 171 20.58 4.36 6.68
N PHE A 172 21.23 4.80 7.77
CA PHE A 172 21.88 6.10 7.90
C PHE A 172 23.19 5.99 8.70
#